data_AF-S8E7Z3-F1
#
_entry.id   AF-S8E7Z3-F1
#
_cell.length_a   1.000
_cell.length_b   1.000
_cell.length_c   1.000
_cell.angle_alpha   90.00
_cell.angle_beta   90.00
_cell.angle_gamma   90.00
#
_symmetry.space_group_name_H-M   'P 1'
#
loop_
_entity.id
_entity.type
_entity.pdbx_description
1 polymer ?
#
loop_
_entity_poly.entity_id
_entity_poly.type
_entity_poly.pdbx_seq_one_letter_code
_entity_poly.pdbx_strand_id
1 'polypeptide(L)'
;AQAPLANLDETPEHRTPERWDKPVNYDATSNLIFQSLAGLMQMAPNSKYPNGHSIVRASISPGTLLYHGRGNSDYPARDWLAFDPEHSQTFLRGQNGTLFTFTTTRELTLIYFDGCSANKRGGVTDTQDVLIWGAV
;
A
#
# COMPACT_ATOMS: atom_id res chain seq x y z
N ALA A 1 -0.36 -15.40 14.05
CA ALA A 1 0.50 -16.28 14.88
C ALA A 1 1.91 -15.72 14.81
N GLN A 2 2.48 -15.33 15.95
CA GLN A 2 3.87 -14.89 16.04
C GLN A 2 4.75 -16.14 16.20
N ALA A 3 5.59 -16.43 15.22
CA ALA A 3 6.64 -17.44 15.35
C ALA A 3 7.91 -16.73 15.87
N PRO A 4 8.56 -17.22 16.95
CA PRO A 4 9.83 -16.67 17.37
C PRO A 4 10.89 -16.97 16.30
N LEU A 5 11.67 -15.96 15.89
CA LEU A 5 12.88 -16.20 15.13
C LEU A 5 13.92 -16.82 16.08
N ALA A 6 14.36 -18.03 15.78
CA ALA A 6 15.37 -18.71 16.58
C ALA A 6 16.76 -18.11 16.26
N ASN A 7 17.47 -17.66 17.29
CA ASN A 7 18.90 -17.38 17.21
C ASN A 7 19.65 -18.70 16.98
N LEU A 8 20.49 -18.77 15.95
CA LEU A 8 21.21 -19.98 15.55
C LEU A 8 22.45 -20.28 16.42
N ASP A 9 22.77 -19.42 17.40
CA ASP A 9 23.98 -19.49 18.23
C ASP A 9 23.73 -19.96 19.69
N GLU A 10 22.51 -20.33 20.06
CA GLU A 10 22.23 -20.80 21.44
C GLU A 10 22.41 -22.32 21.57
N THR A 11 23.33 -22.72 22.45
CA THR A 11 23.53 -24.12 22.88
C THR A 11 22.25 -24.72 23.45
N PRO A 12 22.03 -26.05 23.33
CA PRO A 12 20.77 -26.71 23.67
C PRO A 12 20.63 -26.91 25.18
N GLU A 13 20.54 -25.83 25.95
CA GLU A 13 20.09 -25.88 27.33
C GLU A 13 18.59 -25.60 27.39
N HIS A 14 17.85 -26.66 27.75
CA HIS A 14 16.50 -26.67 28.31
C HIS A 14 15.62 -25.42 28.02
N ARG A 15 15.11 -25.30 26.78
CA ARG A 15 13.97 -24.41 26.50
C ARG A 15 12.78 -24.89 27.30
N THR A 16 12.54 -24.29 28.47
CA THR A 16 11.21 -24.32 29.07
C THR A 16 10.25 -23.71 28.05
N PRO A 17 9.21 -24.43 27.59
CA PRO A 17 8.27 -23.85 26.63
C PRO A 17 7.65 -22.61 27.26
N GLU A 18 7.85 -21.46 26.63
CA GLU A 18 7.16 -20.22 27.00
C GLU A 18 5.66 -20.54 27.13
N ARG A 19 5.08 -20.16 28.27
CA ARG A 19 3.68 -20.43 28.59
C ARG A 19 2.80 -19.68 27.59
N TRP A 20 2.00 -20.41 26.82
CA TRP A 20 1.16 -19.85 25.74
C TRP A 20 0.11 -18.82 26.20
N ASP A 21 -0.17 -18.77 27.50
CA ASP A 21 -1.13 -17.88 28.17
C ASP A 21 -0.47 -16.65 28.82
N LYS A 22 0.84 -16.50 28.73
CA LYS A 22 1.53 -15.28 29.16
C LYS A 22 1.08 -14.11 28.28
N PRO A 23 0.65 -12.98 28.86
CA PRO A 23 0.30 -11.81 28.07
C PRO A 23 1.51 -11.34 27.27
N VAL A 24 1.26 -10.87 26.05
CA VAL A 24 2.29 -10.30 25.19
C VAL A 24 2.92 -9.10 25.90
N ASN A 25 4.23 -8.90 25.75
CA ASN A 25 4.91 -7.69 26.24
C ASN A 25 4.16 -6.45 25.74
N TYR A 26 3.94 -5.46 26.61
CA TYR A 26 3.29 -4.20 26.25
C TYR A 26 3.99 -3.47 25.09
N ASP A 27 5.31 -3.61 25.01
CA ASP A 27 6.13 -3.02 23.94
C ASP A 27 6.23 -3.91 22.68
N ALA A 28 5.49 -5.01 22.61
CA ALA A 28 5.51 -5.85 21.42
C ALA A 28 4.79 -5.17 20.25
N THR A 29 5.52 -4.96 19.16
CA THR A 29 5.01 -4.33 17.94
C THR A 29 4.81 -5.32 16.79
N SER A 30 5.10 -6.61 17.00
CA SER A 30 5.05 -7.64 15.96
C SER A 30 3.68 -7.71 15.26
N ASN A 31 2.60 -7.56 16.02
CA ASN A 31 1.25 -7.54 15.47
C ASN A 31 1.03 -6.39 14.49
N LEU A 32 1.69 -5.24 14.67
CA LEU A 32 1.58 -4.10 13.75
C LEU A 32 2.21 -4.43 12.39
N ILE A 33 3.38 -5.08 12.40
CA ILE A 33 4.07 -5.52 11.18
C ILE A 33 3.19 -6.51 10.40
N PHE A 34 2.68 -7.55 11.09
CA PHE A 34 1.84 -8.55 10.43
C PHE A 34 0.49 -7.98 9.97
N GLN A 35 -0.07 -7.01 10.71
CA GLN A 35 -1.29 -6.31 10.28
C GLN A 35 -1.03 -5.44 9.05
N SER A 36 0.09 -4.72 8.98
CA SER A 36 0.46 -3.93 7.79
C SER A 36 0.63 -4.84 6.57
N LEU A 37 1.38 -5.94 6.72
CA LEU A 37 1.56 -6.91 5.64
C LEU A 37 0.23 -7.52 5.16
N ALA A 38 -0.63 -7.92 6.10
CA ALA A 38 -1.94 -8.47 5.77
C ALA A 38 -2.90 -7.43 5.16
N GLY A 39 -2.69 -6.14 5.44
CA GLY A 39 -3.50 -5.03 4.94
C GLY A 39 -3.05 -4.48 3.58
N LEU A 40 -1.90 -4.91 3.04
CA LEU A 40 -1.41 -4.45 1.74
C LEU A 40 -2.47 -4.63 0.65
N MET A 41 -2.66 -3.60 -0.17
CA MET A 41 -3.61 -3.57 -1.29
C MET A 41 -5.08 -3.78 -0.88
N GLN A 42 -5.42 -3.79 0.41
CA GLN A 42 -6.81 -3.89 0.88
C GLN A 42 -7.37 -2.53 1.27
N MET A 43 -8.55 -2.20 0.77
CA MET A 43 -9.18 -0.90 1.04
C MET A 43 -9.50 -0.69 2.53
N ALA A 44 -10.22 -1.63 3.17
CA ALA A 44 -10.73 -1.44 4.53
C ALA A 44 -9.64 -1.18 5.60
N PRO A 45 -8.56 -1.99 5.72
CA PRO A 45 -7.53 -1.73 6.71
C PRO A 45 -6.76 -0.42 6.42
N ASN A 46 -6.48 -0.13 5.14
CA ASN A 46 -5.80 1.11 4.74
C ASN A 46 -6.66 2.37 4.95
N SER A 47 -7.99 2.25 4.94
CA SER A 47 -8.89 3.35 5.31
C SER A 47 -8.96 3.57 6.83
N LYS A 48 -8.83 2.50 7.61
CA LYS A 48 -8.84 2.58 9.09
C LYS A 48 -7.54 3.20 9.62
N TYR A 49 -6.41 2.90 9.00
CA TYR A 49 -5.10 3.45 9.32
C TYR A 49 -4.55 4.17 8.07
N PRO A 50 -4.98 5.42 7.83
CA PRO A 50 -4.73 6.11 6.56
C PRO A 50 -3.27 6.55 6.37
N ASN A 51 -2.55 6.76 7.46
CA ASN A 51 -1.12 7.07 7.42
C ASN A 51 -0.37 5.76 7.23
N GLY A 52 -0.01 5.47 5.98
CA GLY A 52 0.85 4.36 5.64
C GLY A 52 2.27 4.54 6.19
N HIS A 53 3.00 3.43 6.29
CA HIS A 53 4.37 3.35 6.79
C HIS A 53 5.20 2.28 6.05
N SER A 54 4.58 1.50 5.18
CA SER A 54 5.23 0.44 4.41
C SER A 54 5.41 0.84 2.95
N ILE A 55 6.63 0.66 2.46
CA ILE A 55 6.99 0.82 1.05
C ILE A 55 7.33 -0.57 0.50
N VAL A 56 6.55 -1.05 -0.46
CA VAL A 56 6.64 -2.43 -0.95
C VAL A 56 6.76 -2.44 -2.47
N ARG A 57 7.60 -3.31 -3.03
CA ARG A 57 7.62 -3.53 -4.49
C ARG A 57 6.33 -4.21 -4.91
N ALA A 58 5.71 -3.73 -5.99
CA ALA A 58 4.53 -4.33 -6.59
C ALA A 58 4.71 -4.52 -8.11
N SER A 59 3.86 -5.36 -8.69
CA SER A 59 3.83 -5.60 -10.13
C SER A 59 2.39 -5.66 -10.65
N ILE A 60 2.16 -5.10 -11.83
CA ILE A 60 0.90 -5.27 -12.58
C ILE A 60 1.20 -6.11 -13.82
N SER A 61 0.44 -7.19 -14.01
CA SER A 61 0.58 -8.08 -15.17
C SER A 61 0.21 -7.38 -16.49
N PRO A 62 0.68 -7.89 -17.64
CA PRO A 62 0.13 -7.51 -18.95
C PRO A 62 -1.37 -7.82 -19.04
N GLY A 63 -2.11 -7.01 -19.81
CA GLY A 63 -3.54 -7.15 -20.04
C GLY A 63 -4.43 -6.54 -18.95
N THR A 64 -3.85 -5.96 -17.89
CA THR A 64 -4.62 -5.25 -16.85
C THR A 64 -5.20 -3.95 -17.40
N LEU A 65 -6.50 -3.74 -17.13
CA LEU A 65 -7.19 -2.50 -17.47
C LEU A 65 -6.91 -1.43 -16.40
N LEU A 66 -6.65 -0.21 -16.86
CA LEU A 66 -6.44 0.96 -16.02
C LEU A 66 -7.25 2.13 -16.59
N TYR A 67 -7.72 2.99 -15.70
CA TYR A 67 -8.66 4.05 -16.03
C TYR A 67 -8.12 5.41 -15.62
N HIS A 68 -8.47 6.44 -16.38
CA HIS A 68 -8.16 7.84 -16.06
C HIS A 68 -9.32 8.72 -16.44
N GLY A 69 -9.87 9.46 -15.47
CA GLY A 69 -10.92 10.45 -15.72
C GLY A 69 -10.35 11.85 -15.61
N ARG A 70 -10.72 12.71 -16.55
CA ARG A 70 -10.38 14.15 -16.51
C ARG A 70 -11.46 14.98 -17.21
N GLY A 71 -11.42 16.29 -16.97
CA GLY A 71 -12.44 17.22 -17.47
C GLY A 71 -12.28 17.69 -18.93
N ASN A 72 -11.33 17.13 -19.67
CA ASN A 72 -11.12 17.45 -21.08
C ASN A 72 -10.68 16.19 -21.85
N SER A 73 -10.54 16.29 -23.16
CA SER A 73 -10.18 15.17 -24.03
C SER A 73 -8.68 15.05 -24.34
N ASP A 74 -7.81 15.78 -23.64
CA ASP A 74 -6.37 15.74 -23.89
C ASP A 74 -5.76 14.44 -23.34
N TYR A 75 -4.82 13.86 -24.09
CA TYR A 75 -4.15 12.63 -23.69
C TYR A 75 -3.39 12.78 -22.34
N PRO A 76 -3.60 11.90 -21.35
CA PRO A 76 -2.97 12.00 -20.03
C PRO A 76 -1.57 11.36 -19.99
N ALA A 77 -0.52 12.15 -20.27
CA ALA A 77 0.84 11.61 -20.45
C ALA A 77 1.59 11.27 -19.13
N ARG A 78 1.47 12.09 -18.09
CA ARG A 78 2.13 11.91 -16.78
C ARG A 78 1.14 12.22 -15.67
N ASP A 79 0.14 11.37 -15.56
CA ASP A 79 -0.95 11.54 -14.61
C ASP A 79 -1.28 10.20 -13.94
N TRP A 80 -2.19 10.23 -12.96
CA TRP A 80 -2.61 9.05 -12.22
C TRP A 80 -3.47 8.10 -13.07
N LEU A 81 -3.45 6.82 -12.68
CA LEU A 81 -4.32 5.77 -13.21
C LEU A 81 -5.00 5.06 -12.04
N ALA A 82 -6.22 4.59 -12.23
CA ALA A 82 -6.96 3.78 -11.26
C ALA A 82 -7.26 2.39 -11.81
N PHE A 83 -7.43 1.41 -10.91
CA PHE A 83 -7.84 0.05 -11.28
C PHE A 83 -9.34 -0.06 -11.51
N ASP A 84 -10.12 0.84 -10.93
CA ASP A 84 -11.56 0.87 -11.03
C ASP A 84 -12.05 2.10 -11.82
N PRO A 85 -13.03 1.93 -12.72
CA PRO A 85 -13.60 3.04 -13.46
C PRO A 85 -14.42 3.98 -12.57
N GLU A 86 -14.98 3.51 -11.45
CA GLU A 86 -15.80 4.31 -10.53
C GLU A 86 -15.01 5.46 -9.91
N HIS A 87 -13.80 5.20 -9.42
CA HIS A 87 -12.89 6.24 -8.94
C HIS A 87 -12.61 7.25 -10.04
N SER A 88 -12.33 6.76 -11.25
CA SER A 88 -12.01 7.62 -12.39
C SER A 88 -13.17 8.53 -12.81
N GLN A 89 -14.40 8.03 -12.74
CA GLN A 89 -15.60 8.80 -13.09
C GLN A 89 -15.78 10.05 -12.24
N THR A 90 -15.34 10.04 -10.98
CA THR A 90 -15.42 11.21 -10.09
C THR A 90 -14.62 12.42 -10.59
N PHE A 91 -13.69 12.20 -11.54
CA PHE A 91 -12.83 13.22 -12.14
C PHE A 91 -13.30 13.71 -13.52
N LEU A 92 -14.41 13.19 -14.04
CA LEU A 92 -15.04 13.63 -15.30
C LEU A 92 -15.77 14.98 -15.10
N ARG A 93 -15.02 16.03 -14.79
CA ARG A 93 -15.58 17.35 -14.48
C ARG A 93 -15.85 18.15 -15.76
N GLY A 94 -17.01 18.78 -15.86
CA GLY A 94 -17.35 19.67 -16.99
C GLY A 94 -17.89 18.94 -18.22
N GLN A 95 -18.22 19.72 -19.26
CA GLN A 95 -18.95 19.21 -20.43
C GLN A 95 -18.14 18.26 -21.33
N ASN A 96 -16.81 18.36 -21.29
CA ASN A 96 -15.89 17.53 -22.10
C ASN A 96 -15.17 16.48 -21.25
N GLY A 97 -15.80 16.03 -20.16
CA GLY A 97 -15.26 14.95 -19.33
C GLY A 97 -14.98 13.69 -20.16
N THR A 98 -13.73 13.22 -20.12
CA THR A 98 -13.30 12.06 -20.92
C THR A 98 -12.74 10.98 -20.00
N LEU A 99 -13.25 9.76 -20.15
CA LEU A 99 -12.74 8.57 -19.50
C LEU A 99 -11.82 7.83 -20.48
N PHE A 100 -10.54 7.75 -20.13
CA PHE A 100 -9.57 6.96 -20.86
C PHE A 100 -9.47 5.57 -20.25
N THR A 101 -9.44 4.57 -21.12
CA THR A 101 -9.19 3.17 -20.76
C THR A 101 -7.88 2.75 -21.39
N PHE A 102 -6.95 2.28 -20.56
CA PHE A 102 -5.66 1.75 -20.96
C PHE A 102 -5.60 0.26 -20.68
N THR A 103 -4.75 -0.44 -21.43
CA THR A 103 -4.38 -1.83 -21.13
C THR A 103 -2.86 -1.92 -21.07
N THR A 104 -2.35 -2.61 -20.05
CA THR A 104 -0.91 -2.84 -19.92
C THR A 104 -0.44 -3.80 -21.01
N THR A 105 0.59 -3.42 -21.75
CA THR A 105 1.18 -4.28 -22.81
C THR A 105 2.35 -5.13 -22.32
N ARG A 106 2.81 -4.87 -21.10
CA ARG A 106 3.91 -5.55 -20.42
C ARG A 106 3.68 -5.49 -18.91
N GLU A 107 4.49 -6.24 -18.16
CA GLU A 107 4.51 -6.10 -16.71
C GLU A 107 4.96 -4.69 -16.32
N LEU A 108 4.22 -4.04 -15.43
CA LEU A 108 4.62 -2.77 -14.81
C LEU A 108 5.22 -3.06 -13.44
N THR A 109 6.46 -2.63 -13.21
CA THR A 109 7.05 -2.64 -11.87
C THR A 109 6.73 -1.33 -11.16
N LEU A 110 6.27 -1.43 -9.92
CA LEU A 110 5.78 -0.30 -9.13
C LEU A 110 6.37 -0.33 -7.72
N ILE A 111 6.31 0.83 -7.08
CA ILE A 111 6.46 0.98 -5.63
C ILE A 111 5.07 1.27 -5.08
N TYR A 112 4.64 0.45 -4.13
CA TYR A 112 3.38 0.58 -3.42
C TYR A 112 3.61 1.24 -2.07
N PHE A 113 2.80 2.24 -1.75
CA PHE A 113 2.73 2.89 -0.45
C PHE A 113 1.38 2.53 0.17
N ASP A 114 1.41 1.89 1.34
CA ASP A 114 0.19 1.50 2.06
C ASP A 114 -0.58 2.72 2.60
N GLY A 115 -1.70 2.45 3.29
CA GLY A 115 -2.62 3.49 3.75
C GLY A 115 -3.38 4.17 2.61
N CYS A 116 -3.67 5.45 2.78
CA CYS A 116 -4.41 6.30 1.85
C CYS A 116 -3.48 7.24 1.08
N SER A 117 -2.33 6.74 0.62
CA SER A 117 -1.23 7.50 0.00
C SER A 117 -1.64 8.36 -1.22
N ALA A 118 -2.76 8.03 -1.88
CA ALA A 118 -3.33 8.80 -2.98
C ALA A 118 -4.25 9.98 -2.57
N ASN A 119 -4.58 10.16 -1.29
CA ASN A 119 -5.61 11.12 -0.84
C ASN A 119 -5.11 12.57 -0.76
N LYS A 120 -3.82 12.87 -1.00
CA LYS A 120 -3.22 14.23 -0.97
C LYS A 120 -3.63 15.05 0.28
N ARG A 121 -3.74 14.40 1.44
CA ARG A 121 -3.96 15.04 2.75
C ARG A 121 -2.70 14.93 3.59
N GLY A 122 -2.56 15.77 4.62
CA GLY A 122 -1.42 15.68 5.54
C GLY A 122 -1.33 14.31 6.22
N GLY A 123 -0.12 13.79 6.40
CA GLY A 123 0.16 12.50 7.05
C GLY A 123 0.17 11.30 6.10
N VAL A 124 -0.69 11.30 5.06
CA VAL A 124 -0.79 10.14 4.16
C VAL A 124 0.29 10.12 3.07
N THR A 125 0.97 11.24 2.85
CA THR A 125 2.06 11.36 1.88
C THR A 125 3.45 11.26 2.50
N ASP A 126 3.56 11.21 3.83
CA ASP A 126 4.83 11.26 4.56
C ASP A 126 5.82 10.17 4.10
N THR A 127 5.33 8.97 3.77
CA THR A 127 6.19 7.89 3.25
C THR A 127 6.75 8.20 1.84
N GLN A 128 6.00 8.93 1.02
CA GLN A 128 6.47 9.41 -0.28
C GLN A 128 7.51 10.52 -0.07
N ASP A 129 7.27 11.43 0.87
CA ASP A 129 8.19 12.53 1.17
C ASP A 129 9.52 12.02 1.73
N VAL A 130 9.50 11.03 2.64
CA VAL A 130 10.72 10.36 3.11
C VAL A 130 11.48 9.68 1.97
N LEU A 131 10.78 9.00 1.04
CA LEU A 131 11.43 8.33 -0.09
C LEU A 131 12.06 9.34 -1.08
N ILE A 132 11.37 10.45 -1.35
CA ILE A 132 11.77 11.42 -2.38
C ILE A 132 12.76 12.46 -1.83
N TRP A 133 12.53 12.93 -0.61
CA TRP A 133 13.23 14.07 0.01
C TRP A 133 14.09 13.70 1.21
N GLY A 134 13.90 12.51 1.80
CA GLY A 134 14.60 12.09 3.02
C GLY A 134 14.08 12.72 4.31
N ALA A 135 12.96 13.44 4.25
CA ALA A 135 12.30 14.09 5.37
C ALA A 135 10.79 14.19 5.11
N VAL A 136 10.03 14.49 6.17
CA VAL A 136 8.60 14.84 6.12
C VAL A 136 8.44 16.35 6.17
#